data_AF-A0A069EVM6-F1
#
_entry.id   AF-A0A069EVM6-F1
#
_cell.length_a   1.000
_cell.length_b   1.000
_cell.length_c   1.000
_cell.angle_alpha   90.00
_cell.angle_beta   90.00
_cell.angle_gamma   90.00
#
_symmetry.space_group_name_H-M   'P 1'
#
loop_
_entity.id
_entity.type
_entity.pdbx_description
1 polymer ?
#
loop_
_entity_poly.entity_id
_entity_poly.type
_entity_poly.pdbx_seq_one_letter_code
_entity_poly.pdbx_strand_id
1 'polypeptide(L)'
;MKWTGVLTFAMVAFLVGIFLAYSFSRPGPTPWVDEPSFEAGMCNRAPQAEQPIVERSERAFSNLHPHVRERSETFVRLAYSCLGLEVRLTSGYRSEDEQNALYAQGRSEPGQIVTNAKAGQSYHNYGLAVDFVIIHDNRADYDLSSDHNRSGVPDWQELGELGKALGFEWGGDWRNFPDYPHLQMDFGLSIRQLAAGKRPGEQATMPLADVLKPLVD
;
A
#
# COMPACT_ATOMS: atom_id res chain seq x y z
N MET A 1 4.14 33.61 54.88
CA MET A 1 4.92 34.29 53.82
C MET A 1 4.44 33.74 52.49
N LYS A 2 3.71 34.52 51.70
CA LYS A 2 3.09 34.08 50.44
C LYS A 2 4.15 34.12 49.32
N TRP A 3 4.45 32.97 48.73
CA TRP A 3 5.26 32.82 47.51
C TRP A 3 4.33 32.35 46.39
N THR A 4 3.82 33.26 45.56
CA THR A 4 2.93 32.93 44.43
C THR A 4 3.24 33.76 43.18
N GLY A 5 4.52 34.00 42.87
CA GLY A 5 4.89 34.97 41.83
C GLY A 5 5.88 34.53 40.75
N VAL A 6 6.54 33.38 40.86
CA VAL A 6 7.68 33.07 39.98
C VAL A 6 7.40 31.92 38.99
N LEU A 7 6.44 31.02 39.28
CA LEU A 7 6.16 29.89 38.38
C LEU A 7 5.34 30.25 37.14
N THR A 8 4.59 31.35 37.14
CA THR A 8 3.68 31.71 36.04
C THR A 8 4.39 32.43 34.90
N PHE A 9 5.40 33.25 35.16
CA PHE A 9 6.14 33.95 34.10
C PHE A 9 7.03 33.03 33.27
N ALA A 10 7.66 32.03 33.89
CA ALA A 10 8.48 31.06 33.17
C ALA A 10 7.65 30.17 32.23
N MET A 11 6.45 29.76 32.66
CA MET A 11 5.56 28.93 31.85
C MET A 11 4.94 29.72 30.69
N VAL A 12 4.59 30.99 30.91
CA VAL A 12 4.09 31.86 29.84
C VAL A 12 5.19 32.19 28.82
N ALA A 13 6.42 32.46 29.27
CA ALA A 13 7.55 32.68 28.36
C ALA A 13 7.91 31.42 27.55
N PHE A 14 7.80 30.23 28.14
CA PHE A 14 8.02 28.96 27.46
C PHE A 14 6.94 28.68 26.40
N LEU A 15 5.66 28.91 26.73
CA LEU A 15 4.55 28.71 25.80
C LEU A 15 4.52 29.75 24.66
N VAL A 16 4.86 31.01 24.95
CA VAL A 16 5.03 32.06 23.93
C VAL A 16 6.23 31.76 23.04
N GLY A 17 7.33 31.24 23.60
CA GLY A 17 8.50 30.79 22.85
C GLY A 17 8.19 29.62 21.90
N ILE A 18 7.41 28.63 22.36
CA ILE A 18 6.93 27.53 21.50
C ILE A 18 6.01 28.05 20.40
N PHE A 19 5.06 28.94 20.72
CA PHE A 19 4.13 29.50 19.73
C PHE A 19 4.84 30.37 18.68
N LEU A 20 5.84 31.16 19.09
CA LEU A 20 6.71 31.93 18.19
C LEU A 20 7.58 31.01 17.34
N ALA A 21 8.20 29.97 17.91
CA ALA A 21 8.94 28.98 17.16
C ALA A 21 8.04 28.25 16.14
N TYR A 22 6.80 27.90 16.51
CA TYR A 22 5.85 27.26 15.60
C TYR A 22 5.31 28.20 14.50
N SER A 23 5.22 29.50 14.79
CA SER A 23 4.71 30.50 13.85
C SER A 23 5.76 30.97 12.84
N PHE A 24 7.03 31.01 13.24
CA PHE A 24 8.16 31.38 12.37
C PHE A 24 8.86 30.18 11.73
N SER A 25 8.76 29.00 12.34
CA SER A 25 9.14 27.72 11.75
C SER A 25 7.89 27.00 11.26
N ARG A 26 7.15 27.60 10.33
CA ARG A 26 6.42 26.75 9.39
C ARG A 26 7.52 26.07 8.58
N PRO A 27 7.87 24.78 8.79
CA PRO A 27 8.61 24.11 7.74
C PRO A 27 7.74 24.31 6.49
N GLY A 28 8.31 24.94 5.46
CA GLY A 28 7.74 24.78 4.12
C GLY A 28 7.57 23.29 3.84
N PRO A 29 6.74 22.89 2.86
CA PRO A 29 6.63 21.49 2.47
C PRO A 29 8.06 20.92 2.42
N THR A 30 8.33 19.95 3.29
CA THR A 30 9.66 19.38 3.43
C THR A 30 10.09 18.92 2.05
N PRO A 31 11.21 19.43 1.50
CA PRO A 31 11.76 18.86 0.28
C PRO A 31 11.93 17.37 0.54
N TRP A 32 11.39 16.58 -0.38
CA TRP A 32 11.49 15.14 -0.39
C TRP A 32 12.91 14.75 -0.02
N VAL A 33 13.04 13.93 1.02
CA VAL A 33 14.20 13.06 1.09
C VAL A 33 13.94 12.08 -0.05
N ASP A 34 14.49 12.38 -1.22
CA ASP A 34 14.52 11.47 -2.34
C ASP A 34 15.03 10.13 -1.80
N GLU A 35 14.25 9.08 -2.04
CA GLU A 35 14.38 7.73 -1.46
C GLU A 35 14.03 7.67 0.04
N PRO A 36 12.97 6.95 0.45
CA PRO A 36 13.01 6.43 1.79
C PRO A 36 14.27 5.56 1.86
N SER A 37 15.12 5.83 2.85
CA SER A 37 16.24 4.97 3.26
C SER A 37 15.80 3.57 3.72
N PHE A 38 14.61 3.14 3.31
CA PHE A 38 14.01 1.82 3.42
C PHE A 38 14.66 0.83 2.43
N GLU A 39 15.22 1.30 1.31
CA GLU A 39 15.82 0.40 0.30
C GLU A 39 17.23 -0.08 0.65
N ALA A 40 18.05 0.74 1.33
CA ALA A 40 19.49 0.52 1.36
C ALA A 40 20.01 -0.42 2.47
N GLY A 41 19.14 -0.90 3.37
CA GLY A 41 19.58 -1.68 4.54
C GLY A 41 18.70 -2.84 5.00
N MET A 42 17.58 -3.14 4.32
CA MET A 42 16.63 -4.14 4.81
C MET A 42 16.98 -5.57 4.44
N CYS A 43 17.58 -5.79 3.28
CA CYS A 43 17.99 -7.12 2.85
C CYS A 43 19.01 -7.02 1.70
N ASN A 44 19.69 -8.13 1.42
CA ASN A 44 20.58 -8.21 0.27
C ASN A 44 19.75 -8.30 -1.01
N ARG A 45 19.73 -7.24 -1.82
CA ARG A 45 19.03 -7.19 -3.11
C ARG A 45 19.74 -8.05 -4.17
N ALA A 46 18.97 -8.67 -5.05
CA ALA A 46 19.47 -9.46 -6.18
C ALA A 46 18.85 -9.00 -7.53
N PRO A 47 19.21 -7.81 -8.06
CA PRO A 47 18.50 -7.19 -9.18
C PRO A 47 18.36 -8.06 -10.44
N GLN A 48 19.38 -8.86 -10.76
CA GLN A 48 19.37 -9.75 -11.93
C GLN A 48 18.36 -10.89 -11.79
N ALA A 49 18.13 -11.38 -10.57
CA ALA A 49 17.15 -12.44 -10.30
C ALA A 49 15.74 -11.86 -10.12
N GLU A 50 15.62 -10.62 -9.63
CA GLU A 50 14.34 -9.92 -9.49
C GLU A 50 13.68 -9.61 -10.84
N GLN A 51 14.46 -9.18 -11.83
CA GLN A 51 13.95 -8.71 -13.11
C GLN A 51 13.01 -9.70 -13.83
N PRO A 52 13.38 -10.98 -14.04
CA PRO A 52 12.49 -11.95 -14.69
C PRO A 52 11.24 -12.28 -13.86
N ILE A 53 11.21 -11.99 -12.56
CA ILE A 53 10.02 -12.17 -11.71
C ILE A 53 9.06 -11.00 -11.93
N VAL A 54 9.58 -9.77 -11.95
CA VAL A 54 8.80 -8.57 -12.28
C VAL A 54 8.15 -8.69 -13.67
N GLU A 55 8.89 -9.17 -14.67
CA GLU A 55 8.40 -9.33 -16.04
C GLU A 55 7.20 -10.28 -16.17
N ARG A 56 7.04 -11.25 -15.24
CA ARG A 56 5.84 -12.13 -15.21
C ARG A 56 4.55 -11.36 -14.89
N SER A 57 4.68 -10.14 -14.38
CA SER A 57 3.59 -9.25 -13.97
C SER A 57 3.32 -8.12 -14.98
N GLU A 58 3.99 -8.10 -16.14
CA GLU A 58 3.97 -6.97 -17.09
C GLU A 58 2.56 -6.48 -17.46
N ARG A 59 1.62 -7.42 -17.66
CA ARG A 59 0.23 -7.07 -17.99
C ARG A 59 -0.47 -6.29 -16.88
N ALA A 60 -0.19 -6.61 -15.62
CA ALA A 60 -0.83 -5.96 -14.47
C ALA A 60 -0.35 -4.52 -14.28
N PHE A 61 0.85 -4.18 -14.75
CA PHE A 61 1.38 -2.81 -14.64
C PHE A 61 0.72 -1.81 -15.58
N SER A 62 -0.03 -2.28 -16.57
CA SER A 62 -0.63 -1.43 -17.59
C SER A 62 -1.78 -0.58 -17.01
N ASN A 63 -1.80 0.71 -17.35
CA ASN A 63 -2.80 1.68 -16.89
C ASN A 63 -2.90 1.88 -15.36
N LEU A 64 -1.88 1.48 -14.61
CA LEU A 64 -1.76 1.85 -13.19
C LEU A 64 -1.34 3.31 -13.03
N HIS A 65 -1.76 3.92 -11.93
CA HIS A 65 -1.19 5.17 -11.49
C HIS A 65 0.34 5.01 -11.28
N PRO A 66 1.19 5.98 -11.67
CA PRO A 66 2.65 5.83 -11.63
C PRO A 66 3.19 5.35 -10.26
N HIS A 67 2.72 5.94 -9.16
CA HIS A 67 3.12 5.49 -7.82
C HIS A 67 2.66 4.06 -7.49
N VAL A 68 1.46 3.66 -7.93
CA VAL A 68 0.97 2.29 -7.69
C VAL A 68 1.80 1.31 -8.48
N ARG A 69 2.16 1.64 -9.72
CA ARG A 69 3.07 0.85 -10.56
C ARG A 69 4.43 0.68 -9.89
N GLU A 70 5.06 1.79 -9.51
CA GLU A 70 6.38 1.82 -8.86
C GLU A 70 6.38 0.97 -7.57
N ARG A 71 5.41 1.20 -6.68
CA ARG A 71 5.30 0.47 -5.41
C ARG A 71 4.99 -1.01 -5.60
N SER A 72 4.20 -1.35 -6.61
CA SER A 72 3.92 -2.75 -6.96
C SER A 72 5.16 -3.45 -7.51
N GLU A 73 5.99 -2.76 -8.28
CA GLU A 73 7.28 -3.28 -8.74
C GLU A 73 8.23 -3.50 -7.55
N THR A 74 8.35 -2.53 -6.65
CA THR A 74 9.13 -2.68 -5.41
C THR A 74 8.61 -3.84 -4.55
N PHE A 75 7.28 -4.01 -4.44
CA PHE A 75 6.68 -5.13 -3.72
C PHE A 75 7.15 -6.48 -4.28
N VAL A 76 7.07 -6.69 -5.60
CA VAL A 76 7.52 -7.94 -6.24
C VAL A 76 9.01 -8.18 -6.00
N ARG A 77 9.83 -7.12 -6.09
CA ARG A 77 11.29 -7.20 -5.89
C ARG A 77 11.65 -7.56 -4.45
N LEU A 78 11.02 -6.91 -3.46
CA LEU A 78 11.33 -7.12 -2.04
C LEU A 78 10.74 -8.43 -1.51
N ALA A 79 9.59 -8.88 -2.01
CA ALA A 79 9.07 -10.20 -1.72
C ALA A 79 10.11 -11.28 -2.04
N TYR A 80 10.75 -11.18 -3.21
CA TYR A 80 11.80 -12.11 -3.60
C TYR A 80 13.08 -11.93 -2.80
N SER A 81 13.68 -10.74 -2.84
CA SER A 81 15.02 -10.50 -2.28
C SER A 81 15.06 -10.52 -0.75
N CYS A 82 13.98 -10.09 -0.08
CA CYS A 82 13.97 -10.00 1.38
C CYS A 82 13.26 -11.17 2.05
N LEU A 83 12.20 -11.72 1.45
CA LEU A 83 11.41 -12.80 2.06
C LEU A 83 11.69 -14.17 1.41
N GLY A 84 12.41 -14.22 0.28
CA GLY A 84 12.60 -15.47 -0.46
C GLY A 84 11.32 -15.97 -1.13
N LEU A 85 10.32 -15.10 -1.31
CA LEU A 85 9.01 -15.44 -1.86
C LEU A 85 8.86 -14.88 -3.26
N GLU A 86 8.61 -15.74 -4.25
CA GLU A 86 8.22 -15.26 -5.58
C GLU A 86 6.73 -14.90 -5.58
N VAL A 87 6.41 -13.72 -6.11
CA VAL A 87 5.03 -13.28 -6.31
C VAL A 87 4.82 -12.83 -7.75
N ARG A 88 3.59 -12.98 -8.24
CA ARG A 88 3.15 -12.45 -9.52
C ARG A 88 1.89 -11.63 -9.33
N LEU A 89 1.85 -10.44 -9.93
CA LEU A 89 0.63 -9.65 -9.99
C LEU A 89 -0.32 -10.29 -11.02
N THR A 90 -1.52 -10.63 -10.58
CA THR A 90 -2.56 -11.29 -11.37
C THR A 90 -3.54 -10.29 -11.99
N SER A 91 -3.72 -9.13 -11.35
CA SER A 91 -4.58 -8.05 -11.84
C SER A 91 -3.99 -6.69 -11.50
N GLY A 92 -4.34 -5.68 -12.32
CA GLY A 92 -4.02 -4.28 -12.10
C GLY A 92 -5.24 -3.43 -12.46
N TYR A 93 -5.11 -2.51 -13.42
CA TYR A 93 -6.29 -1.80 -13.94
C TYR A 93 -7.33 -2.77 -14.52
N ARG A 94 -8.61 -2.54 -14.24
CA ARG A 94 -9.75 -3.22 -14.85
C ARG A 94 -10.72 -2.19 -15.44
N SER A 95 -11.08 -2.34 -16.70
CA SER A 95 -12.16 -1.58 -17.33
C SER A 95 -13.52 -1.83 -16.67
N GLU A 96 -14.50 -0.97 -16.99
CA GLU A 96 -15.88 -1.14 -16.52
C GLU A 96 -16.48 -2.47 -16.99
N ASP A 97 -16.23 -2.86 -18.24
CA ASP A 97 -16.72 -4.11 -18.82
C ASP A 97 -16.13 -5.34 -18.11
N GLU A 98 -14.81 -5.33 -17.87
CA GLU A 98 -14.14 -6.40 -17.11
C GLU A 98 -14.70 -6.50 -15.68
N GLN A 99 -14.92 -5.36 -15.01
CA GLN A 99 -15.48 -5.35 -13.66
C GLN A 99 -16.93 -5.84 -13.62
N ASN A 100 -17.76 -5.46 -14.60
CA ASN A 100 -19.12 -5.94 -14.71
C ASN A 100 -19.18 -7.44 -15.00
N ALA A 101 -18.27 -7.95 -15.84
CA ALA A 101 -18.15 -9.38 -16.09
C ALA A 101 -17.78 -10.16 -14.81
N LEU A 102 -16.85 -9.64 -13.99
CA LEU A 102 -16.54 -10.22 -12.68
C LEU A 102 -17.73 -10.16 -11.70
N TYR A 103 -18.44 -9.02 -11.67
CA TYR A 103 -19.63 -8.86 -10.83
C TYR A 103 -20.76 -9.83 -11.23
N ALA A 104 -20.88 -10.18 -12.50
CA ALA A 104 -21.90 -11.10 -13.00
C ALA A 104 -21.69 -12.55 -12.52
N GLN A 105 -20.44 -12.96 -12.23
CA GLN A 105 -20.13 -14.33 -11.78
C GLN A 105 -20.81 -14.68 -10.45
N GLY A 106 -21.43 -15.86 -10.41
CA GLY A 106 -22.22 -16.32 -9.26
C GLY A 106 -23.53 -15.55 -9.05
N ARG A 107 -23.88 -14.64 -9.98
CA ARG A 107 -25.12 -13.85 -9.96
C ARG A 107 -25.94 -14.13 -11.21
N SER A 108 -25.59 -13.49 -12.33
CA SER A 108 -26.24 -13.68 -13.63
C SER A 108 -25.48 -14.64 -14.54
N GLU A 109 -24.22 -14.94 -14.23
CA GLU A 109 -23.37 -15.91 -14.92
C GLU A 109 -22.89 -17.01 -13.96
N PRO A 110 -22.62 -18.25 -14.43
CA PRO A 110 -22.06 -19.30 -13.59
C PRO A 110 -20.69 -18.92 -13.02
N GLY A 111 -20.38 -19.41 -11.82
CA GLY A 111 -19.09 -19.18 -11.17
C GLY A 111 -19.25 -18.89 -9.67
N GLN A 112 -18.12 -18.72 -8.99
CA GLN A 112 -18.10 -18.20 -7.61
C GLN A 112 -18.23 -16.68 -7.64
N ILE A 113 -18.81 -16.10 -6.59
CA ILE A 113 -18.81 -14.66 -6.41
C ILE A 113 -17.38 -14.24 -6.02
N VAL A 114 -16.69 -13.57 -6.95
CA VAL A 114 -15.30 -13.10 -6.77
C VAL A 114 -15.21 -11.62 -6.41
N THR A 115 -16.30 -10.86 -6.54
CA THR A 115 -16.35 -9.45 -6.17
C THR A 115 -17.76 -9.00 -5.79
N ASN A 116 -17.84 -8.02 -4.91
CA ASN A 116 -19.08 -7.29 -4.60
C ASN A 116 -19.15 -5.92 -5.28
N ALA A 117 -18.08 -5.48 -5.95
CA ALA A 117 -18.00 -4.18 -6.62
C ALA A 117 -18.51 -4.26 -8.05
N LYS A 118 -19.43 -3.36 -8.42
CA LYS A 118 -19.80 -3.10 -9.82
C LYS A 118 -18.73 -2.23 -10.52
N ALA A 119 -18.87 -2.02 -11.82
CA ALA A 119 -18.09 -1.01 -12.52
C ALA A 119 -18.10 0.34 -11.80
N GLY A 120 -16.92 0.95 -11.67
CA GLY A 120 -16.71 2.21 -10.96
C GLY A 120 -16.78 2.09 -9.43
N GLN A 121 -16.91 0.88 -8.88
CA GLN A 121 -16.95 0.64 -7.43
C GLN A 121 -15.68 -0.04 -6.88
N SER A 122 -14.68 -0.25 -7.73
CA SER A 122 -13.41 -0.87 -7.40
C SER A 122 -12.25 0.08 -7.69
N TYR A 123 -11.22 0.09 -6.83
CA TYR A 123 -9.99 0.87 -7.07
C TYR A 123 -9.23 0.37 -8.32
N HIS A 124 -9.43 -0.89 -8.74
CA HIS A 124 -8.93 -1.38 -10.02
C HIS A 124 -9.48 -0.58 -11.21
N ASN A 125 -10.70 -0.03 -11.13
CA ASN A 125 -11.28 0.79 -12.21
C ASN A 125 -10.59 2.15 -12.38
N TYR A 126 -9.70 2.50 -11.45
CA TYR A 126 -8.97 3.75 -11.44
C TYR A 126 -7.46 3.56 -11.51
N GLY A 127 -6.98 2.33 -11.69
CA GLY A 127 -5.54 2.00 -11.72
C GLY A 127 -4.87 2.16 -10.35
N LEU A 128 -5.64 2.00 -9.27
CA LEU A 128 -5.23 2.26 -7.89
C LEU A 128 -5.12 1.00 -7.02
N ALA A 129 -5.19 -0.18 -7.63
CA ALA A 129 -5.08 -1.46 -6.95
C ALA A 129 -4.42 -2.52 -7.83
N VAL A 130 -3.83 -3.51 -7.18
CA VAL A 130 -3.26 -4.71 -7.79
C VAL A 130 -3.67 -5.93 -6.98
N ASP A 131 -3.84 -7.05 -7.68
CA ASP A 131 -4.01 -8.37 -7.06
C ASP A 131 -2.72 -9.16 -7.26
N PHE A 132 -2.28 -9.92 -6.26
CA PHE A 132 -1.10 -10.78 -6.36
C PHE A 132 -1.37 -12.24 -5.98
N VAL A 133 -0.44 -13.11 -6.36
CA VAL A 133 -0.41 -14.51 -5.93
C VAL A 133 1.03 -14.94 -5.66
N ILE A 134 1.19 -15.84 -4.69
CA ILE A 134 2.47 -16.51 -4.42
C ILE A 134 2.74 -17.52 -5.53
N ILE A 135 3.99 -17.58 -5.98
CA ILE A 135 4.47 -18.59 -6.91
C ILE A 135 5.44 -19.50 -6.17
N HIS A 136 5.04 -20.75 -5.96
CA HIS A 136 5.89 -21.78 -5.37
C HIS A 136 5.99 -22.97 -6.32
N ASP A 137 7.20 -23.48 -6.57
CA ASP A 137 7.47 -24.55 -7.53
C ASP A 137 6.80 -24.33 -8.92
N ASN A 138 6.86 -23.10 -9.42
CA ASN A 138 6.24 -22.66 -10.68
C ASN A 138 4.70 -22.81 -10.73
N ARG A 139 4.03 -22.89 -9.57
CA ARG A 139 2.58 -22.96 -9.45
C ARG A 139 2.07 -21.82 -8.60
N ALA A 140 0.86 -21.37 -8.91
CA ALA A 140 0.14 -20.43 -8.08
C ALA A 140 -0.25 -21.11 -6.76
N ASP A 141 0.09 -20.48 -5.64
CA ASP A 141 -0.28 -20.91 -4.30
C ASP A 141 -1.23 -19.86 -3.68
N TYR A 142 -2.39 -20.35 -3.25
CA TYR A 142 -3.43 -19.58 -2.56
C TYR A 142 -3.68 -20.11 -1.13
N ASP A 143 -2.88 -21.06 -0.65
CA ASP A 143 -2.98 -21.57 0.71
C ASP A 143 -2.50 -20.50 1.70
N LEU A 144 -3.45 -20.02 2.52
CA LEU A 144 -3.21 -18.98 3.52
C LEU A 144 -2.33 -19.46 4.69
N SER A 145 -2.08 -20.77 4.78
CA SER A 145 -1.24 -21.38 5.81
C SER A 145 0.18 -21.71 5.34
N SER A 146 0.52 -21.46 4.07
CA SER A 146 1.86 -21.65 3.53
C SER A 146 2.90 -20.81 4.27
N ASP A 147 4.06 -21.40 4.52
CA ASP A 147 5.26 -20.80 5.14
C ASP A 147 6.48 -21.37 4.41
N HIS A 148 6.63 -20.98 3.14
CA HIS A 148 7.65 -21.52 2.24
C HIS A 148 9.05 -21.02 2.60
N ASN A 149 9.14 -19.81 3.16
CA ASN A 149 10.40 -19.25 3.63
C ASN A 149 10.81 -19.76 5.03
N ARG A 150 9.93 -20.49 5.72
CA ARG A 150 10.14 -21.12 7.04
C ARG A 150 10.41 -20.08 8.12
N SER A 151 9.77 -18.92 8.03
CA SER A 151 9.85 -17.85 9.02
C SER A 151 9.08 -18.20 10.31
N GLY A 152 8.16 -19.18 10.24
CA GLY A 152 7.18 -19.47 11.28
C GLY A 152 5.97 -18.53 11.25
N VAL A 153 5.86 -17.68 10.23
CA VAL A 153 4.74 -16.78 9.96
C VAL A 153 4.18 -17.15 8.57
N PRO A 154 2.85 -17.19 8.38
CA PRO A 154 2.31 -17.47 7.05
C PRO A 154 2.77 -16.44 6.01
N ASP A 155 3.18 -16.92 4.83
CA ASP A 155 3.74 -16.10 3.74
C ASP A 155 2.81 -14.96 3.34
N TRP A 156 1.50 -15.22 3.29
CA TRP A 156 0.48 -14.20 2.98
C TRP A 156 0.47 -13.06 4.00
N GLN A 157 0.73 -13.34 5.28
CA GLN A 157 0.83 -12.30 6.30
C GLN A 157 2.08 -11.45 6.09
N GLU A 158 3.24 -12.06 5.85
CA GLU A 158 4.48 -11.34 5.60
C GLU A 158 4.38 -10.43 4.37
N LEU A 159 3.75 -10.93 3.30
CA LEU A 159 3.48 -10.14 2.09
C LEU A 159 2.47 -9.02 2.33
N GLY A 160 1.44 -9.26 3.14
CA GLY A 160 0.50 -8.23 3.57
C GLY A 160 1.20 -7.09 4.33
N GLU A 161 2.07 -7.43 5.29
CA GLU A 161 2.88 -6.44 6.02
C GLU A 161 3.87 -5.70 5.12
N LEU A 162 4.51 -6.39 4.17
CA LEU A 162 5.37 -5.76 3.17
C LEU A 162 4.59 -4.76 2.31
N GLY A 163 3.40 -5.15 1.84
CA GLY A 163 2.51 -4.25 1.09
C GLY A 163 2.18 -2.99 1.90
N LYS A 164 1.82 -3.15 3.17
CA LYS A 164 1.55 -2.02 4.09
C LYS A 164 2.76 -1.13 4.30
N ALA A 165 3.94 -1.70 4.46
CA ALA A 165 5.19 -0.94 4.60
C ALA A 165 5.52 -0.12 3.34
N LEU A 166 5.06 -0.57 2.16
CA LEU A 166 5.17 0.15 0.89
C LEU A 166 4.04 1.17 0.67
N GLY A 167 3.13 1.33 1.64
CA GLY A 167 2.03 2.29 1.60
C GLY A 167 0.74 1.73 1.01
N PHE A 168 0.60 0.41 0.80
CA PHE A 168 -0.68 -0.16 0.41
C PHE A 168 -1.59 -0.35 1.62
N GLU A 169 -2.90 -0.23 1.41
CA GLU A 169 -3.87 -0.96 2.23
C GLU A 169 -3.96 -2.40 1.71
N TRP A 170 -3.98 -3.38 2.62
CA TRP A 170 -4.07 -4.79 2.28
C TRP A 170 -5.47 -5.34 2.55
N GLY A 171 -6.07 -6.00 1.56
CA GLY A 171 -7.41 -6.57 1.65
C GLY A 171 -7.53 -7.74 2.64
N GLY A 172 -6.43 -8.38 3.02
CA GLY A 172 -6.40 -9.40 4.08
C GLY A 172 -6.82 -8.86 5.45
N ASP A 173 -6.65 -7.55 5.70
CA ASP A 173 -7.05 -6.90 6.97
C ASP A 173 -8.55 -6.53 7.01
N TRP A 174 -9.29 -6.71 5.90
CA TRP A 174 -10.70 -6.33 5.85
C TRP A 174 -11.58 -7.25 6.71
N ARG A 175 -12.30 -6.66 7.67
CA ARG A 175 -13.21 -7.40 8.57
C ARG A 175 -14.35 -8.12 7.85
N ASN A 176 -14.83 -7.54 6.75
CA ASN A 176 -15.93 -8.08 5.96
C ASN A 176 -15.40 -8.38 4.56
N PHE A 177 -15.48 -9.65 4.16
CA PHE A 177 -14.97 -10.13 2.87
C PHE A 177 -13.45 -9.88 2.72
N PRO A 178 -12.59 -10.53 3.55
CA PRO A 178 -11.14 -10.45 3.37
C PRO A 178 -10.74 -10.87 1.96
N ASP A 179 -9.89 -10.06 1.33
CA ASP A 179 -9.37 -10.26 -0.02
C ASP A 179 -7.84 -10.28 0.04
N TYR A 180 -7.28 -11.44 0.36
CA TYR A 180 -5.84 -11.59 0.61
C TYR A 180 -4.94 -11.23 -0.59
N PRO A 181 -5.33 -11.50 -1.86
CA PRO A 181 -4.61 -11.00 -3.04
C PRO A 181 -4.53 -9.48 -3.16
N HIS A 182 -5.46 -8.72 -2.57
CA HIS A 182 -5.71 -7.33 -2.94
C HIS A 182 -4.82 -6.33 -2.20
N LEU A 183 -4.18 -5.43 -2.95
CA LEU A 183 -3.44 -4.27 -2.45
C LEU A 183 -3.95 -3.00 -3.14
N GLN A 184 -4.21 -1.93 -2.37
CA GLN A 184 -4.67 -0.65 -2.94
C GLN A 184 -4.01 0.58 -2.33
N MET A 185 -3.99 1.68 -3.09
CA MET A 185 -3.62 3.01 -2.60
C MET A 185 -4.73 3.99 -2.99
N ASP A 186 -5.48 4.49 -2.01
CA ASP A 186 -6.63 5.36 -2.27
C ASP A 186 -6.26 6.84 -2.40
N PHE A 187 -5.07 7.24 -1.95
CA PHE A 187 -4.60 8.63 -1.88
C PHE A 187 -5.61 9.56 -1.15
N GLY A 188 -6.34 9.02 -0.17
CA GLY A 188 -7.41 9.71 0.56
C GLY A 188 -8.68 9.96 -0.27
N LEU A 189 -8.83 9.32 -1.43
CA LEU A 189 -9.98 9.46 -2.31
C LEU A 189 -10.91 8.27 -2.19
N SER A 190 -12.13 8.51 -1.73
CA SER A 190 -13.20 7.51 -1.80
C SER A 190 -13.56 7.15 -3.25
N ILE A 191 -14.04 5.93 -3.46
CA ILE A 191 -14.67 5.48 -4.72
C ILE A 191 -15.69 6.50 -5.26
N ARG A 192 -16.52 7.11 -4.40
CA ARG A 192 -17.49 8.13 -4.84
C ARG A 192 -16.82 9.35 -5.46
N GLN A 193 -15.70 9.79 -4.88
CA GLN A 193 -14.94 10.93 -5.40
C GLN A 193 -14.26 10.57 -6.73
N LEU A 194 -13.72 9.35 -6.83
CA LEU A 194 -13.14 8.83 -8.07
C LEU A 194 -14.19 8.72 -9.18
N ALA A 195 -15.38 8.19 -8.88
CA ALA A 195 -16.51 8.16 -9.80
C ALA A 195 -16.98 9.55 -10.23
N ALA A 196 -16.87 10.56 -9.35
CA ALA A 196 -17.15 11.96 -9.66
C ALA A 196 -16.03 12.67 -10.45
N GLY A 197 -14.99 11.94 -10.88
CA GLY A 197 -13.91 12.48 -11.70
C GLY A 197 -12.69 12.99 -10.93
N LYS A 198 -12.68 12.93 -9.59
CA LYS A 198 -11.43 13.23 -8.85
C LYS A 198 -10.38 12.18 -9.17
N ARG A 199 -9.12 12.57 -9.21
CA ARG A 199 -7.98 11.69 -9.42
C ARG A 199 -6.86 12.06 -8.43
N PRO A 200 -5.99 11.11 -8.05
CA PRO A 200 -4.77 11.45 -7.34
C PRO A 200 -3.98 12.49 -8.15
N GLY A 201 -3.42 13.49 -7.47
CA GLY A 201 -2.51 14.44 -8.13
C GLY A 201 -1.19 13.77 -8.48
N GLU A 202 -0.44 14.32 -9.43
CA GLU A 202 0.88 13.81 -9.81
C GLU A 202 1.91 13.79 -8.66
N GLN A 203 1.66 14.58 -7.62
CA GLN A 203 2.46 14.66 -6.38
C GLN A 203 1.76 13.99 -5.18
N ALA A 204 0.63 13.32 -5.40
CA ALA A 204 -0.08 12.62 -4.33
C ALA A 204 0.77 11.42 -3.91
N THR A 205 1.55 11.60 -2.85
CA THR A 205 2.06 10.48 -2.07
C THR A 205 1.22 10.34 -0.82
N MET A 206 1.12 9.12 -0.31
CA MET A 206 0.69 8.94 1.07
C MET A 206 1.75 9.58 1.98
N PRO A 207 1.35 10.34 3.01
CA PRO A 207 2.30 10.80 4.00
C PRO A 207 3.00 9.57 4.61
N LEU A 208 4.32 9.49 4.45
CA LEU A 208 5.17 8.50 5.13
C LEU A 208 4.91 8.45 6.65
N ALA A 209 4.41 9.56 7.21
CA ALA A 209 3.97 9.69 8.59
C ALA A 209 2.85 8.73 9.01
N ASP A 210 1.94 8.34 8.10
CA ASP A 210 0.84 7.43 8.43
C ASP A 210 1.29 5.96 8.40
N VAL A 211 2.30 5.62 7.60
CA VAL A 211 2.90 4.27 7.53
C VAL A 211 3.72 3.96 8.78
N LEU A 212 4.35 4.97 9.39
CA LEU A 212 5.19 4.79 10.57
C LEU A 212 4.41 4.84 11.90
N LYS A 213 3.19 5.38 11.92
CA LYS A 213 2.40 5.56 13.16
C LYS A 213 2.21 4.27 14.00
N PRO A 214 2.00 3.07 13.42
CA PRO A 214 1.91 1.83 14.20
C PRO A 214 3.24 1.34 14.79
N LEU A 215 4.37 1.94 14.41
CA LEU A 215 5.71 1.58 14.90
C LEU A 215 6.22 2.53 15.99
N VAL A 216 5.50 3.62 16.28
CA VAL A 216 5.90 4.64 17.27
C VAL A 216 4.92 4.80 18.43
N ASP A 217 3.82 4.04 18.44
CA ASP A 217 2.86 3.92 19.56
C ASP A 217 2.92 2.51 20.16
#